data_AF-A0A957DWJ0-F1
#
_entry.id   AF-A0A957DWJ0-F1
#
_cell.length_a   1.000
_cell.length_b   1.000
_cell.length_c   1.000
_cell.angle_alpha   90.00
_cell.angle_beta   90.00
_cell.angle_gamma   90.00
#
_symmetry.space_group_name_H-M   'P 1'
#
loop_
_entity.id
_entity.type
_entity.pdbx_description
1 polymer ?
#
loop_
_entity_poly.entity_id
_entity_poly.type
_entity_poly.pdbx_seq_one_letter_code
_entity_poly.pdbx_strand_id
1 'polypeptide(L)'
;MSIDQHSESVSRRHFLRNVTITAVAATVTGAGAAAILGKDDKVTITTSTPTQVNPLPTLPPPPVVQNAQTAADLHMAAPDMLAQLAESQAENMRLQAALDAAQRELEGLRTTSSNDQTATEELRLQLSQAAEQLGIMSGLVALYEQLDTVDVGDALQDGLTAVSSSIGDMLNHTPMLSESIAIGQQALAEVENHMPLLENGRIWLDGQMDKVAGFYSSVEFVLQNVLESVGSFLDMVENWFADIRKWLPFGISEKAAEVVDSLSTLVAEVPHTINGLQTNVAQPLDVWLTREADNLPRLHHTLIQPMRDNVLTNANEAITYAQRVQTTYQEQVALAMETAVANRNALRAQIDTYRQQNQV
;
A
#
# COMPACT_ATOMS: atom_id res chain seq x y z
N MET A 1 32.76 42.74 27.01
CA MET A 1 31.66 43.65 27.34
C MET A 1 30.44 43.11 26.61
N SER A 2 29.43 42.65 27.38
CA SER A 2 28.13 42.03 26.99
C SER A 2 28.24 40.71 26.20
N ILE A 3 27.99 39.51 26.73
CA ILE A 3 26.74 38.89 27.27
C ILE A 3 25.53 39.12 26.38
N ASP A 4 25.16 38.08 25.63
CA ASP A 4 23.76 37.66 25.49
C ASP A 4 23.67 36.13 25.37
N GLN A 5 22.91 35.55 26.29
CA GLN A 5 22.46 34.17 26.31
C GLN A 5 21.22 34.08 25.41
N HIS A 6 21.16 33.12 24.49
CA HIS A 6 19.89 32.58 24.01
C HIS A 6 19.91 31.06 24.10
N SER A 7 18.96 30.58 24.90
CA SER A 7 18.61 29.20 25.18
C SER A 7 17.93 28.55 23.98
N GLU A 8 18.53 27.52 23.40
CA GLU A 8 17.82 26.56 22.55
C GLU A 8 17.44 25.31 23.35
N SER A 9 16.15 25.24 23.66
CA SER A 9 15.48 24.03 24.13
C SER A 9 15.39 23.02 22.98
N VAL A 10 16.37 22.13 22.90
CA VAL A 10 16.34 20.98 21.97
C VAL A 10 15.21 20.04 22.35
N SER A 11 14.26 19.95 21.43
CA SER A 11 12.99 19.21 21.50
C SER A 11 13.19 17.72 21.76
N ARG A 12 12.70 17.25 22.92
CA ARG A 12 12.65 15.85 23.35
C ARG A 12 11.64 14.98 22.54
N ARG A 13 11.00 15.51 21.50
CA ARG A 13 9.96 14.80 20.72
C ARG A 13 10.47 13.96 19.55
N HIS A 14 11.76 14.00 19.23
CA HIS A 14 12.32 13.23 18.10
C HIS A 14 12.97 11.89 18.48
N PHE A 15 12.95 11.47 19.76
CA PHE A 15 13.70 10.29 20.22
C PHE A 15 12.87 8.99 20.38
N LEU A 16 11.57 8.96 20.08
CA LEU A 16 10.74 7.74 20.25
C LEU A 16 10.02 7.24 19.00
N ARG A 17 10.48 7.61 17.79
CA ARG A 17 9.89 7.15 16.53
C ARG A 17 10.82 6.22 15.76
N ASN A 18 11.30 5.15 16.40
CA ASN A 18 11.88 3.99 15.73
C ASN A 18 11.97 2.84 16.74
N VAL A 19 11.08 1.85 16.63
CA VAL A 19 11.35 0.41 16.84
C VAL A 19 10.07 -0.42 16.59
N THR A 20 10.23 -1.42 15.71
CA THR A 20 9.45 -2.66 15.46
C THR A 20 8.20 -2.71 14.57
N ILE A 21 8.51 -2.94 13.29
CA ILE A 21 7.99 -3.87 12.27
C ILE A 21 7.20 -5.13 12.74
N THR A 22 5.99 -5.28 12.18
CA THR A 22 5.30 -6.45 11.57
C THR A 22 4.83 -7.68 12.37
N ALA A 23 3.49 -7.89 12.41
CA ALA A 23 2.84 -9.19 12.10
C ALA A 23 1.32 -9.04 11.78
N VAL A 24 1.01 -9.19 10.49
CA VAL A 24 -0.17 -9.73 9.76
C VAL A 24 -1.50 -10.04 10.49
N ALA A 25 -2.57 -9.40 9.96
CA ALA A 25 -3.95 -9.82 9.69
C ALA A 25 -4.75 -10.74 10.65
N ALA A 26 -5.90 -10.24 11.10
CA ALA A 26 -7.19 -10.93 10.97
C ALA A 26 -8.35 -9.92 11.10
N THR A 27 -9.00 -9.65 9.97
CA THR A 27 -10.34 -9.06 9.89
C THR A 27 -11.38 -10.05 10.41
N VAL A 28 -12.08 -9.73 11.50
CA VAL A 28 -13.45 -10.24 11.75
C VAL A 28 -14.29 -9.10 12.32
N THR A 29 -15.18 -8.61 11.46
CA THR A 29 -16.37 -7.81 11.76
C THR A 29 -17.28 -8.52 12.77
N GLY A 30 -17.60 -7.81 13.86
CA GLY A 30 -18.94 -7.70 14.46
C GLY A 30 -19.61 -8.95 15.02
N ALA A 31 -19.73 -9.03 16.36
CA ALA A 31 -20.99 -9.07 17.12
C ALA A 31 -20.76 -9.65 18.52
N GLY A 32 -21.37 -9.02 19.53
CA GLY A 32 -21.83 -9.73 20.72
C GLY A 32 -20.95 -9.67 21.97
N ALA A 33 -21.33 -8.73 22.84
CA ALA A 33 -21.39 -8.78 24.30
C ALA A 33 -20.79 -9.95 25.10
N ALA A 34 -20.38 -9.55 26.32
CA ALA A 34 -20.36 -10.29 27.59
C ALA A 34 -19.06 -11.04 27.96
N ALA A 35 -18.43 -10.53 29.03
CA ALA A 35 -18.16 -11.25 30.29
C ALA A 35 -16.84 -10.76 30.90
N ILE A 36 -16.99 -9.92 31.92
CA ILE A 36 -15.95 -9.63 32.90
C ILE A 36 -15.78 -10.89 33.76
N LEU A 37 -14.65 -11.58 33.58
CA LEU A 37 -14.02 -12.51 34.51
C LEU A 37 -12.53 -12.40 34.21
N GLY A 38 -11.76 -11.62 34.96
CA GLY A 38 -11.43 -11.95 36.34
C GLY A 38 -10.23 -12.90 36.32
N LYS A 39 -9.03 -12.37 36.03
CA LYS A 39 -7.79 -13.12 36.21
C LYS A 39 -6.66 -12.19 36.65
N ASP A 40 -6.40 -12.27 37.95
CA ASP A 40 -5.13 -12.11 38.64
C ASP A 40 -4.15 -11.10 38.06
N ASP A 41 -4.13 -9.90 38.65
CA ASP A 41 -2.84 -9.34 39.01
C ASP A 41 -2.86 -8.60 40.35
N LYS A 42 -1.80 -8.83 41.12
CA LYS A 42 -1.65 -8.47 42.53
C LYS A 42 -1.63 -6.95 42.72
N VAL A 43 -2.64 -6.42 43.40
CA VAL A 43 -2.56 -5.11 44.06
C VAL A 43 -2.57 -5.33 45.57
N THR A 44 -1.44 -4.99 46.20
CA THR A 44 -1.24 -4.94 47.64
C THR A 44 -2.17 -3.89 48.25
N ILE A 45 -3.25 -4.32 48.90
CA ILE A 45 -4.05 -3.45 49.77
C ILE A 45 -3.35 -3.38 51.12
N THR A 46 -2.82 -2.20 51.44
CA THR A 46 -2.35 -1.86 52.79
C THR A 46 -3.59 -1.73 53.67
N THR A 47 -3.78 -2.68 54.57
CA THR A 47 -4.82 -2.64 55.60
C THR A 47 -4.47 -1.56 56.62
N SER A 48 -5.10 -0.39 56.52
CA SER A 48 -5.15 0.56 57.61
C SER A 48 -6.01 -0.02 58.75
N THR A 49 -5.37 -0.18 59.90
CA THR A 49 -5.92 -0.59 61.18
C THR A 49 -7.18 0.20 61.57
N PRO A 50 -8.19 -0.44 62.18
CA PRO A 50 -9.29 0.29 62.79
C PRO A 50 -8.78 1.09 63.99
N THR A 51 -8.94 2.41 63.93
CA THR A 51 -8.75 3.29 65.08
C THR A 51 -9.75 2.90 66.17
N GLN A 52 -9.25 2.31 67.26
CA GLN A 52 -10.02 2.16 68.50
C GLN A 52 -10.46 3.54 68.98
N VAL A 53 -11.76 3.72 69.12
CA VAL A 53 -12.35 4.88 69.79
C VAL A 53 -12.05 4.74 71.29
N ASN A 54 -11.32 5.72 71.80
CA ASN A 54 -10.93 5.88 73.20
C ASN A 54 -12.19 5.88 74.10
N PRO A 55 -12.27 5.06 75.16
CA PRO A 55 -13.37 5.16 76.12
C PRO A 55 -13.28 6.47 76.92
N LEU A 56 -14.46 7.07 77.12
CA LEU A 56 -14.72 8.30 77.85
C LEU A 56 -14.19 8.26 79.31
N PRO A 57 -13.70 9.37 79.89
CA PRO A 57 -13.23 9.40 81.27
C PRO A 57 -14.35 9.16 82.29
N THR A 58 -13.99 8.42 83.34
CA THR A 58 -14.74 8.04 84.54
C THR A 58 -15.48 9.19 85.23
N LEU A 59 -16.77 9.00 85.56
CA LEU A 59 -17.47 9.78 86.59
C LEU A 59 -17.31 9.11 87.98
N PRO A 60 -17.10 9.89 89.06
CA PRO A 60 -16.89 9.40 90.41
C PRO A 60 -18.18 8.88 91.09
N PRO A 61 -18.07 7.98 92.08
CA PRO A 61 -19.22 7.43 92.80
C PRO A 61 -19.87 8.47 93.75
N PRO A 62 -21.18 8.41 93.98
CA PRO A 62 -21.83 9.27 94.98
C PRO A 62 -21.42 8.86 96.41
N PRO A 63 -21.32 9.80 97.34
CA PRO A 63 -20.92 9.52 98.72
C PRO A 63 -22.00 8.74 99.49
N VAL A 64 -21.52 7.76 100.26
CA VAL A 64 -22.24 7.04 101.31
C VAL A 64 -22.55 8.01 102.44
N VAL A 65 -23.84 8.22 102.75
CA VAL A 65 -24.25 8.88 103.98
C VAL A 65 -24.62 7.82 105.00
N GLN A 66 -23.71 7.57 105.94
CA GLN A 66 -24.05 6.98 107.23
C GLN A 66 -24.60 8.09 108.13
N ASN A 67 -25.76 7.87 108.74
CA ASN A 67 -26.02 8.25 110.13
C ASN A 67 -27.20 7.43 110.68
N ALA A 68 -26.96 6.81 111.82
CA ALA A 68 -27.94 6.16 112.66
C ALA A 68 -28.40 7.12 113.78
N GLN A 69 -29.47 6.72 114.49
CA GLN A 69 -30.04 7.30 115.73
C GLN A 69 -31.11 8.39 115.49
N THR A 70 -32.26 8.47 116.17
CA THR A 70 -32.85 7.75 117.31
C THR A 70 -34.35 8.12 117.38
N ALA A 71 -35.18 7.24 117.94
CA ALA A 71 -36.58 7.51 118.23
C ALA A 71 -36.75 8.45 119.44
N ALA A 72 -37.28 9.65 119.22
CA ALA A 72 -38.10 10.46 120.15
C ALA A 72 -38.56 11.73 119.39
N ASP A 73 -39.71 12.29 119.77
CA ASP A 73 -40.37 13.49 119.22
C ASP A 73 -41.28 13.32 117.98
N LEU A 74 -42.15 12.31 118.04
CA LEU A 74 -43.51 12.46 117.51
C LEU A 74 -44.24 13.44 118.44
N HIS A 75 -44.42 14.71 118.05
CA HIS A 75 -45.54 15.62 118.41
C HIS A 75 -45.29 17.12 118.03
N MET A 76 -44.59 17.46 116.93
CA MET A 76 -44.66 18.81 116.31
C MET A 76 -44.47 18.84 114.77
N ALA A 77 -44.65 17.72 114.06
CA ALA A 77 -44.22 17.56 112.66
C ALA A 77 -45.34 17.59 111.59
N ALA A 78 -46.54 18.09 111.91
CA ALA A 78 -47.62 18.22 110.93
C ALA A 78 -47.44 19.38 109.91
N PRO A 79 -46.89 20.57 110.27
CA PRO A 79 -46.70 21.66 109.31
C PRO A 79 -45.44 21.50 108.44
N ASP A 80 -44.36 20.90 108.96
CA ASP A 80 -43.12 20.65 108.20
C ASP A 80 -43.32 19.60 107.10
N MET A 81 -44.14 18.57 107.33
CA MET A 81 -44.50 17.62 106.27
C MET A 81 -45.32 18.27 105.14
N LEU A 82 -46.18 19.25 105.45
CA LEU A 82 -46.92 20.01 104.44
C LEU A 82 -46.03 20.97 103.66
N ALA A 83 -45.07 21.62 104.32
CA ALA A 83 -44.06 22.44 103.68
C ALA A 83 -43.16 21.61 102.76
N GLN A 84 -42.72 20.44 103.22
CA GLN A 84 -41.92 19.50 102.43
C GLN A 84 -42.71 18.90 101.27
N LEU A 85 -44.02 18.67 101.42
CA LEU A 85 -44.90 18.25 100.32
C LEU A 85 -45.03 19.38 99.28
N ALA A 86 -45.28 20.61 99.72
CA ALA A 86 -45.40 21.78 98.84
C ALA A 86 -44.09 22.07 98.08
N GLU A 87 -42.93 21.90 98.74
CA GLU A 87 -41.62 21.98 98.12
C GLU A 87 -41.40 20.85 97.12
N SER A 88 -41.78 19.60 97.46
CA SER A 88 -41.73 18.49 96.49
C SER A 88 -42.67 18.69 95.30
N GLN A 89 -43.77 19.41 95.50
CA GLN A 89 -44.76 19.71 94.47
C GLN A 89 -44.27 20.83 93.55
N ALA A 90 -43.61 21.86 94.11
CA ALA A 90 -42.91 22.90 93.35
C ALA A 90 -41.72 22.32 92.57
N GLU A 91 -40.95 21.40 93.16
CA GLU A 91 -39.86 20.67 92.51
C GLU A 91 -40.39 19.84 91.33
N ASN A 92 -41.52 19.14 91.51
CA ASN A 92 -42.17 18.39 90.43
C ASN A 92 -42.63 19.29 89.28
N MET A 93 -43.23 20.45 89.58
CA MET A 93 -43.61 21.40 88.54
C MET A 93 -42.38 21.96 87.80
N ARG A 94 -41.27 22.22 88.50
CA ARG A 94 -40.01 22.67 87.90
C ARG A 94 -39.41 21.58 87.01
N LEU A 95 -39.41 20.33 87.47
CA LEU A 95 -38.93 19.18 86.69
C LEU A 95 -39.81 18.94 85.47
N GLN A 96 -41.14 19.10 85.57
CA GLN A 96 -42.05 19.04 84.43
C GLN A 96 -41.77 20.14 83.41
N ALA A 97 -41.60 21.39 83.85
CA ALA A 97 -41.26 22.49 82.95
C ALA A 97 -39.89 22.29 82.26
N ALA A 98 -38.89 21.76 82.98
CA ALA A 98 -37.59 21.43 82.42
C ALA A 98 -37.66 20.29 81.40
N LEU A 99 -38.49 19.28 81.67
CA LEU A 99 -38.72 18.15 80.77
C LEU A 99 -39.43 18.61 79.48
N ASP A 100 -40.45 19.48 79.59
CA ASP A 100 -41.12 20.08 78.44
C ASP A 100 -40.16 20.94 77.59
N ALA A 101 -39.28 21.73 78.23
CA ALA A 101 -38.28 22.52 77.54
C ALA A 101 -37.28 21.64 76.77
N ALA A 102 -36.77 20.58 77.42
CA ALA A 102 -35.88 19.61 76.78
C ALA A 102 -36.57 18.85 75.65
N GLN A 103 -37.87 18.53 75.77
CA GLN A 103 -38.63 17.90 74.70
C GLN A 103 -38.79 18.81 73.47
N ARG A 104 -39.05 20.11 73.66
CA ARG A 104 -39.11 21.07 72.55
C ARG A 104 -37.76 21.26 71.87
N GLU A 105 -36.67 21.28 72.63
CA GLU A 105 -35.32 21.35 72.09
C GLU A 105 -34.99 20.11 71.26
N LEU A 106 -35.33 18.92 71.76
CA LEU A 106 -35.12 17.66 71.05
C LEU A 106 -35.97 17.59 69.77
N GLU A 107 -37.20 18.10 69.78
CA GLU A 107 -38.04 18.22 68.59
C GLU A 107 -37.48 19.25 67.59
N GLY A 108 -36.96 20.37 68.07
CA GLY A 108 -36.25 21.36 67.25
C GLY A 108 -34.99 20.80 66.59
N LEU A 109 -34.22 20.00 67.31
CA LEU A 109 -33.06 19.29 66.78
C LEU A 109 -33.47 18.20 65.80
N ARG A 110 -34.55 17.46 66.06
CA ARG A 110 -35.09 16.45 65.14
C ARG A 110 -35.55 17.07 63.83
N THR A 111 -36.28 18.18 63.88
CA THR A 111 -36.72 18.90 62.68
C THR A 111 -35.54 19.48 61.91
N THR A 112 -34.55 20.06 62.60
CA THR A 112 -33.32 20.56 61.96
C THR A 112 -32.53 19.43 61.30
N SER A 113 -32.32 18.31 62.02
CA SER A 113 -31.64 17.13 61.47
C SER A 113 -32.38 16.51 60.30
N SER A 114 -33.73 16.52 60.31
CA SER A 114 -34.55 16.06 59.19
C SER A 114 -34.36 16.97 57.97
N ASN A 115 -34.32 18.30 58.17
CA ASN A 115 -34.10 19.26 57.09
C ASN A 115 -32.68 19.12 56.51
N ASP A 116 -31.66 18.96 57.35
CA ASP A 116 -30.28 18.72 56.91
C ASP A 116 -30.17 17.42 56.11
N GLN A 117 -30.87 16.35 56.54
CA GLN A 117 -30.94 15.10 55.78
C GLN A 117 -31.53 15.34 54.38
N THR A 118 -32.67 16.02 54.27
CA THR A 118 -33.28 16.33 52.96
C THR A 118 -32.38 17.17 52.07
N ALA A 119 -31.69 18.18 52.62
CA ALA A 119 -30.75 19.01 51.86
C ALA A 119 -29.54 18.19 51.37
N THR A 120 -29.02 17.28 52.18
CA THR A 120 -27.93 16.39 51.76
C THR A 120 -28.36 15.38 50.69
N GLU A 121 -29.59 14.88 50.73
CA GLU A 121 -30.15 14.02 49.69
C GLU A 121 -30.33 14.78 48.38
N GLU A 122 -30.82 16.01 48.41
CA GLU A 122 -30.98 16.86 47.23
C GLU A 122 -29.61 17.21 46.60
N LEU A 123 -28.62 17.59 47.40
CA LEU A 123 -27.26 17.83 46.92
C LEU A 123 -26.63 16.57 46.30
N ARG A 124 -26.88 15.39 46.87
CA ARG A 124 -26.42 14.11 46.30
C ARG A 124 -27.08 13.83 44.96
N LEU A 125 -28.37 14.11 44.82
CA LEU A 125 -29.09 13.98 43.56
C LEU A 125 -28.51 14.94 42.50
N GLN A 126 -28.33 16.21 42.85
CA GLN A 126 -27.73 17.21 41.96
C GLN A 126 -26.31 16.82 41.53
N LEU A 127 -25.48 16.32 42.45
CA LEU A 127 -24.15 15.81 42.12
C LEU A 127 -24.19 14.61 41.19
N SER A 128 -25.12 13.67 41.39
CA SER A 128 -25.27 12.52 40.48
C SER A 128 -25.69 12.97 39.07
N GLN A 129 -26.61 13.93 38.97
CA GLN A 129 -27.07 14.47 37.69
C GLN A 129 -25.97 15.26 36.97
N ALA A 130 -25.20 16.06 37.71
CA ALA A 130 -24.04 16.77 37.17
C ALA A 130 -22.94 15.81 36.72
N ALA A 131 -22.69 14.73 37.47
CA ALA A 131 -21.73 13.69 37.09
C ALA A 131 -22.16 12.95 35.82
N GLU A 132 -23.45 12.65 35.67
CA GLU A 132 -24.01 12.06 34.45
C GLU A 132 -23.85 13.00 33.25
N GLN A 133 -24.20 14.29 33.41
CA GLN A 133 -24.07 15.28 32.36
C GLN A 133 -22.60 15.49 31.93
N LEU A 134 -21.67 15.51 32.90
CA LEU A 134 -20.23 15.55 32.62
C LEU A 134 -19.78 14.30 31.84
N GLY A 135 -20.28 13.12 32.20
CA GLY A 135 -20.05 11.88 31.46
C GLY A 135 -20.49 12.00 29.99
N ILE A 136 -21.68 12.51 29.76
CA ILE A 136 -22.23 12.72 28.41
C ILE A 136 -21.38 13.72 27.61
N MET A 137 -21.05 14.87 28.21
CA MET A 137 -20.25 15.90 27.54
C MET A 137 -18.83 15.43 27.21
N SER A 138 -18.18 14.72 28.15
CA SER A 138 -16.84 14.16 27.90
C SER A 138 -16.85 13.10 26.80
N GLY A 139 -17.88 12.26 26.72
CA GLY A 139 -18.05 11.31 25.61
C GLY A 139 -18.21 12.00 24.25
N LEU A 140 -19.00 13.07 24.20
CA LEU A 140 -19.18 13.86 22.98
C LEU A 140 -17.89 14.58 22.56
N VAL A 141 -17.15 15.16 23.50
CA VAL A 141 -15.85 15.77 23.24
C VAL A 141 -14.87 14.73 22.66
N ALA A 142 -14.81 13.54 23.24
CA ALA A 142 -13.95 12.47 22.72
C ALA A 142 -14.29 12.08 21.27
N LEU A 143 -15.58 12.02 20.90
CA LEU A 143 -15.98 11.76 19.51
C LEU A 143 -15.58 12.90 18.56
N TYR A 144 -15.67 14.16 19.01
CA TYR A 144 -15.23 15.31 18.22
C TYR A 144 -13.71 15.37 18.07
N GLU A 145 -12.95 15.06 19.13
CA GLU A 145 -11.49 14.93 19.06
C GLU A 145 -11.08 13.81 18.10
N GLN A 146 -11.79 12.68 18.13
CA GLN A 146 -11.56 11.59 17.17
C GLN A 146 -11.89 12.02 15.74
N LEU A 147 -12.95 12.80 15.53
CA LEU A 147 -13.31 13.36 14.23
C LEU A 147 -12.26 14.32 13.69
N ASP A 148 -11.68 15.14 14.57
CA ASP A 148 -10.61 16.09 14.22
C ASP A 148 -9.28 15.38 13.92
N THR A 149 -9.03 14.25 14.60
CA THR A 149 -7.86 13.40 14.34
C THR A 149 -7.91 12.70 12.98
N VAL A 150 -9.10 12.52 12.39
CA VAL A 150 -9.24 11.99 11.02
C VAL A 150 -8.90 13.10 10.02
N ASP A 151 -7.60 13.30 9.80
CA ASP A 151 -7.09 14.32 8.89
C ASP A 151 -7.11 13.82 7.44
N VAL A 152 -8.18 14.17 6.74
CA VAL A 152 -8.32 13.94 5.29
C VAL A 152 -7.30 14.77 4.51
N GLY A 153 -6.88 15.92 5.05
CA GLY A 153 -5.88 16.79 4.45
C GLY A 153 -4.50 16.15 4.42
N ASP A 154 -4.05 15.58 5.55
CA ASP A 154 -2.78 14.86 5.62
C ASP A 154 -2.78 13.65 4.68
N ALA A 155 -3.86 12.85 4.67
CA ALA A 155 -3.98 11.71 3.77
C ALA A 155 -3.91 12.13 2.29
N LEU A 156 -4.56 13.24 1.91
CA LEU A 156 -4.49 13.78 0.56
C LEU A 156 -3.10 14.32 0.23
N GLN A 157 -2.48 15.05 1.15
CA GLN A 157 -1.17 15.65 0.96
C GLN A 157 -0.10 14.58 0.79
N ASP A 158 -0.10 13.56 1.65
CA ASP A 158 0.81 12.43 1.58
C ASP A 158 0.61 11.65 0.26
N GLY A 159 -0.65 11.39 -0.09
CA GLY A 159 -1.01 10.72 -1.34
C GLY A 159 -0.56 11.49 -2.59
N LEU A 160 -0.83 12.80 -2.65
CA LEU A 160 -0.40 13.65 -3.76
C LEU A 160 1.12 13.77 -3.83
N THR A 161 1.81 13.83 -2.68
CA THR A 161 3.27 13.83 -2.62
C THR A 161 3.83 12.54 -3.21
N ALA A 162 3.29 11.38 -2.82
CA ALA A 162 3.70 10.09 -3.36
C ALA A 162 3.48 9.99 -4.88
N VAL A 163 2.30 10.43 -5.38
CA VAL A 163 2.01 10.46 -6.81
C VAL A 163 2.95 11.41 -7.55
N SER A 164 3.21 12.60 -7.01
CA SER A 164 4.13 13.57 -7.63
C SER A 164 5.56 13.03 -7.72
N SER A 165 6.02 12.30 -6.70
CA SER A 165 7.32 11.61 -6.73
C SER A 165 7.35 10.55 -7.82
N SER A 166 6.31 9.71 -7.93
CA SER A 166 6.24 8.67 -8.96
C SER A 166 6.17 9.25 -10.38
N ILE A 167 5.49 10.38 -10.56
CA ILE A 167 5.49 11.12 -11.84
C ILE A 167 6.87 11.70 -12.12
N GLY A 168 7.54 12.24 -11.10
CA GLY A 168 8.93 12.71 -11.19
C GLY A 168 9.88 11.62 -11.67
N ASP A 169 9.79 10.42 -11.09
CA ASP A 169 10.59 9.26 -11.50
C ASP A 169 10.32 8.88 -12.96
N MET A 170 9.06 8.86 -13.39
CA MET A 170 8.68 8.59 -14.78
C MET A 170 9.24 9.66 -15.74
N LEU A 171 9.14 10.94 -15.39
CA LEU A 171 9.67 12.04 -16.18
C LEU A 171 11.20 11.98 -16.29
N ASN A 172 11.89 11.58 -15.23
CA ASN A 172 13.35 11.41 -15.23
C ASN A 172 13.81 10.29 -16.19
N HIS A 173 12.97 9.31 -16.48
CA HIS A 173 13.27 8.23 -17.45
C HIS A 173 12.88 8.56 -18.89
N THR A 174 12.08 9.60 -19.12
CA THR A 174 11.63 9.98 -20.46
C THR A 174 12.79 10.32 -21.42
N PRO A 175 13.86 11.04 -21.01
CA PRO A 175 15.02 11.28 -21.87
C PRO A 175 15.69 9.98 -22.35
N MET A 176 15.79 8.98 -21.48
CA MET A 176 16.40 7.68 -21.82
C MET A 176 15.57 6.91 -22.86
N LEU A 177 14.23 6.98 -22.76
CA LEU A 177 13.34 6.42 -23.79
C LEU A 177 13.49 7.17 -25.13
N SER A 178 13.58 8.49 -25.09
CA SER A 178 13.78 9.28 -26.32
C SER A 178 15.12 8.94 -26.99
N GLU A 179 16.18 8.80 -26.20
CA GLU A 179 17.50 8.41 -26.70
C GLU A 179 17.47 7.00 -27.30
N SER A 180 16.82 6.04 -26.66
CA SER A 180 16.72 4.68 -27.23
C SER A 180 15.90 4.63 -28.51
N ILE A 181 14.80 5.39 -28.62
CA ILE A 181 14.04 5.52 -29.86
C ILE A 181 14.93 6.10 -30.97
N ALA A 182 15.74 7.11 -30.69
CA ALA A 182 16.67 7.69 -31.66
C ALA A 182 17.71 6.65 -32.14
N ILE A 183 18.26 5.85 -31.22
CA ILE A 183 19.16 4.74 -31.55
C ILE A 183 18.46 3.71 -32.44
N GLY A 184 17.21 3.34 -32.12
CA GLY A 184 16.41 2.42 -32.93
C GLY A 184 16.10 2.95 -34.33
N GLN A 185 15.81 4.25 -34.45
CA GLN A 185 15.60 4.92 -35.74
C GLN A 185 16.88 4.93 -36.58
N GLN A 186 18.03 5.21 -35.96
CA GLN A 186 19.32 5.17 -36.64
C GLN A 186 19.65 3.75 -37.12
N ALA A 187 19.42 2.74 -36.28
CA ALA A 187 19.58 1.33 -36.62
C ALA A 187 18.70 0.92 -37.81
N LEU A 188 17.44 1.36 -37.84
CA LEU A 188 16.52 1.10 -38.95
C LEU A 188 16.94 1.81 -40.24
N ALA A 189 17.33 3.09 -40.13
CA ALA A 189 17.82 3.87 -41.27
C ALA A 189 19.08 3.25 -41.90
N GLU A 190 19.98 2.70 -41.08
CA GLU A 190 21.15 1.98 -41.57
C GLU A 190 20.76 0.76 -42.40
N VAL A 191 19.78 -0.04 -41.95
CA VAL A 191 19.28 -1.18 -42.72
C VAL A 191 18.60 -0.74 -44.02
N GLU A 192 17.80 0.32 -43.95
CA GLU A 192 17.11 0.90 -45.11
C GLU A 192 18.09 1.38 -46.17
N ASN A 193 19.19 2.04 -45.77
CA ASN A 193 20.25 2.48 -46.68
C ASN A 193 20.93 1.33 -47.44
N HIS A 194 20.90 0.10 -46.90
CA HIS A 194 21.49 -1.07 -47.54
C HIS A 194 20.50 -1.88 -48.39
N MET A 195 19.18 -1.65 -48.27
CA MET A 195 18.19 -2.37 -49.07
C MET A 195 18.39 -2.25 -50.59
N PRO A 196 18.78 -1.09 -51.16
CA PRO A 196 19.05 -0.99 -52.59
C PRO A 196 20.14 -1.94 -53.09
N LEU A 197 21.12 -2.29 -52.25
CA LEU A 197 22.18 -3.24 -52.63
C LEU A 197 21.62 -4.65 -52.83
N LEU A 198 20.70 -5.08 -51.98
CA LEU A 198 20.01 -6.37 -52.16
C LEU A 198 19.09 -6.38 -53.38
N GLU A 199 18.37 -5.27 -53.61
CA GLU A 199 17.50 -5.14 -54.76
C GLU A 199 18.32 -5.21 -56.07
N ASN A 200 19.46 -4.53 -56.13
CA ASN A 200 20.39 -4.63 -57.26
C ASN A 200 20.90 -6.07 -57.44
N GLY A 201 21.21 -6.77 -56.34
CA GLY A 201 21.59 -8.17 -56.36
C GLY A 201 20.50 -9.09 -56.91
N ARG A 202 19.24 -8.86 -56.52
CA ARG A 202 18.08 -9.58 -57.04
C ARG A 202 17.88 -9.35 -58.52
N ILE A 203 17.87 -8.09 -58.96
CA ILE A 203 17.74 -7.73 -60.38
C ILE A 203 18.84 -8.38 -61.21
N TRP A 204 20.07 -8.42 -60.69
CA TRP A 204 21.17 -9.10 -61.35
C TRP A 204 20.93 -10.62 -61.44
N LEU A 205 20.48 -11.27 -60.36
CA LEU A 205 20.15 -12.69 -60.34
C LEU A 205 19.05 -13.05 -61.35
N ASP A 206 17.98 -12.26 -61.41
CA ASP A 206 16.89 -12.45 -62.37
C ASP A 206 17.42 -12.40 -63.81
N GLY A 207 18.25 -11.41 -64.13
CA GLY A 207 18.89 -11.30 -65.45
C GLY A 207 19.82 -12.48 -65.79
N GLN A 208 20.45 -13.11 -64.80
CA GLN A 208 21.26 -14.32 -65.02
C GLN A 208 20.40 -15.57 -65.19
N MET A 209 19.29 -15.70 -64.45
CA MET A 209 18.34 -16.78 -64.64
C MET A 209 17.75 -16.75 -66.04
N ASP A 210 17.40 -15.56 -66.55
CA ASP A 210 16.92 -15.38 -67.91
C ASP A 210 17.95 -15.81 -68.95
N LYS A 211 19.23 -15.48 -68.76
CA LYS A 211 20.33 -15.94 -69.62
C LYS A 211 20.45 -17.48 -69.62
N VAL A 212 20.43 -18.10 -68.44
CA VAL A 212 20.52 -19.57 -68.31
C VAL A 212 19.32 -20.27 -68.94
N ALA A 213 18.12 -19.73 -68.76
CA ALA A 213 16.91 -20.23 -69.43
C ALA A 213 17.03 -20.10 -70.96
N GLY A 214 17.58 -18.98 -71.45
CA GLY A 214 17.90 -18.78 -72.86
C GLY A 214 18.85 -19.83 -73.42
N PHE A 215 19.95 -20.12 -72.70
CA PHE A 215 20.88 -21.20 -73.08
C PHE A 215 20.19 -22.57 -73.14
N TYR A 216 19.39 -22.91 -72.11
CA TYR A 216 18.65 -24.17 -72.10
C TYR A 216 17.69 -24.28 -73.28
N SER A 217 16.91 -23.23 -73.57
CA SER A 217 15.99 -23.20 -74.71
C SER A 217 16.70 -23.33 -76.06
N SER A 218 17.90 -22.75 -76.19
CA SER A 218 18.72 -22.86 -77.41
C SER A 218 19.23 -24.28 -77.59
N VAL A 219 19.71 -24.91 -76.52
CA VAL A 219 20.14 -26.32 -76.53
C VAL A 219 18.95 -27.25 -76.81
N GLU A 220 17.80 -26.99 -76.21
CA GLU A 220 16.57 -27.75 -76.45
C GLU A 220 16.11 -27.64 -77.90
N PHE A 221 16.13 -26.44 -78.50
CA PHE A 221 15.80 -26.24 -79.92
C PHE A 221 16.74 -27.01 -80.84
N VAL A 222 18.05 -26.98 -80.58
CA VAL A 222 19.04 -27.76 -81.34
C VAL A 222 18.79 -29.26 -81.16
N LEU A 223 18.51 -29.72 -79.95
CA LEU A 223 18.19 -31.11 -79.67
C LEU A 223 16.89 -31.55 -80.34
N GLN A 224 15.81 -30.77 -80.27
CA GLN A 224 14.53 -31.09 -80.92
C GLN A 224 14.65 -31.14 -82.45
N ASN A 225 15.38 -30.21 -83.06
CA ASN A 225 15.67 -30.22 -84.50
C ASN A 225 16.57 -31.38 -84.95
N VAL A 226 17.35 -31.97 -84.03
CA VAL A 226 18.11 -33.20 -84.27
C VAL A 226 17.24 -34.43 -83.95
N LEU A 227 16.32 -34.32 -82.99
CA LEU A 227 15.45 -35.41 -82.53
C LEU A 227 14.34 -35.77 -83.54
N GLU A 228 13.97 -34.90 -84.48
CA GLU A 228 13.11 -35.28 -85.62
C GLU A 228 13.76 -36.36 -86.52
N SER A 229 15.05 -36.67 -86.33
CA SER A 229 15.79 -37.77 -86.98
C SER A 229 16.03 -38.99 -86.06
N VAL A 230 15.24 -39.20 -85.00
CA VAL A 230 15.54 -40.21 -83.95
C VAL A 230 15.25 -41.65 -84.30
N GLY A 231 14.54 -41.94 -85.38
CA GLY A 231 14.58 -43.28 -85.96
C GLY A 231 16.03 -43.71 -86.31
N SER A 232 16.93 -42.75 -86.50
CA SER A 232 18.33 -42.95 -86.85
C SER A 232 19.31 -42.56 -85.73
N PHE A 233 18.90 -42.12 -84.53
CA PHE A 233 19.87 -41.55 -83.56
C PHE A 233 20.81 -42.59 -82.96
N LEU A 234 20.35 -43.81 -82.62
CA LEU A 234 21.23 -44.86 -82.11
C LEU A 234 22.15 -45.42 -83.21
N ASP A 235 21.62 -45.63 -84.42
CA ASP A 235 22.43 -45.99 -85.59
C ASP A 235 23.41 -44.87 -85.98
N MET A 236 23.04 -43.61 -85.74
CA MET A 236 23.87 -42.44 -86.03
C MET A 236 24.89 -42.17 -84.93
N VAL A 237 24.66 -42.52 -83.66
CA VAL A 237 25.69 -42.43 -82.59
C VAL A 237 26.71 -43.55 -82.71
N GLU A 238 26.28 -44.76 -83.08
CA GLU A 238 27.18 -45.88 -83.38
C GLU A 238 28.03 -45.58 -84.63
N ASN A 239 27.42 -45.01 -85.68
CA ASN A 239 28.16 -44.52 -86.85
C ASN A 239 28.94 -43.23 -86.58
N TRP A 240 28.51 -42.33 -85.69
CA TRP A 240 29.21 -41.07 -85.34
C TRP A 240 30.49 -41.32 -84.55
N PHE A 241 30.51 -42.29 -83.61
CA PHE A 241 31.76 -42.70 -82.97
C PHE A 241 32.71 -43.41 -83.94
N ALA A 242 32.18 -44.14 -84.92
CA ALA A 242 32.97 -44.75 -86.00
C ALA A 242 33.50 -43.71 -87.01
N ASP A 243 32.70 -42.67 -87.30
CA ASP A 243 33.01 -41.61 -88.26
C ASP A 243 33.85 -40.49 -87.66
N ILE A 244 33.72 -40.13 -86.37
CA ILE A 244 34.66 -39.24 -85.65
C ILE A 244 36.08 -39.78 -85.71
N ARG A 245 36.24 -41.10 -85.72
CA ARG A 245 37.56 -41.75 -85.88
C ARG A 245 38.07 -41.73 -87.31
N LYS A 246 37.20 -41.53 -88.32
CA LYS A 246 37.54 -41.50 -89.75
C LYS A 246 37.56 -40.09 -90.35
N TRP A 247 36.93 -39.11 -89.71
CA TRP A 247 36.72 -37.75 -90.19
C TRP A 247 37.20 -36.71 -89.18
N LEU A 248 38.51 -36.56 -89.10
CA LEU A 248 39.07 -35.23 -89.27
C LEU A 248 39.78 -35.30 -90.63
N PRO A 249 39.31 -34.65 -91.72
CA PRO A 249 38.78 -33.29 -91.70
C PRO A 249 37.58 -32.96 -92.67
N PHE A 250 36.77 -31.96 -92.28
CA PHE A 250 35.80 -31.15 -93.06
C PHE A 250 34.51 -31.79 -93.63
N GLY A 251 33.38 -31.73 -92.90
CA GLY A 251 32.07 -31.76 -93.60
C GLY A 251 30.75 -31.96 -92.83
N ILE A 252 30.75 -32.36 -91.55
CA ILE A 252 29.55 -32.30 -90.68
C ILE A 252 29.84 -31.31 -89.55
N SER A 253 30.44 -30.17 -89.90
CA SER A 253 31.00 -29.24 -88.94
C SER A 253 29.97 -28.27 -88.38
N GLU A 254 28.86 -27.97 -89.06
CA GLU A 254 28.06 -26.80 -88.68
C GLU A 254 27.23 -27.00 -87.40
N LYS A 255 26.41 -28.05 -87.32
CA LYS A 255 25.59 -28.33 -86.12
C LYS A 255 26.40 -28.78 -84.90
N ALA A 256 27.44 -29.59 -85.12
CA ALA A 256 28.35 -30.00 -84.05
C ALA A 256 29.21 -28.81 -83.58
N ALA A 257 29.63 -27.91 -84.49
CA ALA A 257 30.26 -26.66 -84.09
C ALA A 257 29.26 -25.77 -83.36
N GLU A 258 27.99 -25.70 -83.74
CA GLU A 258 26.98 -24.90 -83.04
C GLU A 258 26.74 -25.39 -81.60
N VAL A 259 26.67 -26.72 -81.38
CA VAL A 259 26.57 -27.27 -80.01
C VAL A 259 27.86 -27.02 -79.22
N VAL A 260 29.03 -27.27 -79.81
CA VAL A 260 30.32 -27.04 -79.15
C VAL A 260 30.55 -25.55 -78.87
N ASP A 261 30.10 -24.67 -79.75
CA ASP A 261 30.14 -23.21 -79.59
C ASP A 261 29.17 -22.76 -78.49
N SER A 262 27.96 -23.34 -78.41
CA SER A 262 27.02 -23.05 -77.31
C SER A 262 27.54 -23.54 -75.95
N LEU A 263 28.17 -24.73 -75.91
CA LEU A 263 28.82 -25.24 -74.70
C LEU A 263 30.07 -24.43 -74.33
N SER A 264 30.88 -24.03 -75.32
CA SER A 264 32.04 -23.16 -75.13
C SER A 264 31.62 -21.79 -74.60
N THR A 265 30.51 -21.24 -75.11
CA THR A 265 29.92 -19.97 -74.66
C THR A 265 29.39 -20.10 -73.23
N LEU A 266 28.70 -21.19 -72.90
CA LEU A 266 28.23 -21.46 -71.54
C LEU A 266 29.39 -21.58 -70.56
N VAL A 267 30.43 -22.34 -70.91
CA VAL A 267 31.64 -22.49 -70.08
C VAL A 267 32.41 -21.16 -69.97
N ALA A 268 32.40 -20.33 -71.01
CA ALA A 268 32.98 -18.99 -70.98
C ALA A 268 32.19 -18.00 -70.11
N GLU A 269 30.88 -18.19 -69.95
CA GLU A 269 30.02 -17.36 -69.09
C GLU A 269 30.13 -17.73 -67.60
N VAL A 270 30.48 -18.99 -67.27
CA VAL A 270 30.61 -19.46 -65.86
C VAL A 270 31.51 -18.56 -64.99
N PRO A 271 32.73 -18.17 -65.41
CA PRO A 271 33.54 -17.23 -64.65
C PRO A 271 32.86 -15.89 -64.41
N HIS A 272 32.09 -15.38 -65.40
CA HIS A 272 31.37 -14.12 -65.27
C HIS A 272 30.19 -14.25 -64.29
N THR A 273 29.46 -15.36 -64.32
CA THR A 273 28.39 -15.66 -63.36
C THR A 273 28.92 -15.84 -61.94
N ILE A 274 30.03 -16.53 -61.74
CA ILE A 274 30.65 -16.69 -60.42
C ILE A 274 31.09 -15.33 -59.88
N ASN A 275 31.76 -14.52 -60.69
CA ASN A 275 32.23 -13.20 -60.26
C ASN A 275 31.04 -12.26 -59.98
N GLY A 276 30.00 -12.33 -60.80
CA GLY A 276 28.79 -11.55 -60.58
C GLY A 276 27.97 -12.03 -59.37
N LEU A 277 27.95 -13.33 -59.05
CA LEU A 277 27.38 -13.85 -57.80
C LEU A 277 28.15 -13.29 -56.61
N GLN A 278 29.48 -13.27 -56.70
CA GLN A 278 30.30 -12.70 -55.64
C GLN A 278 30.04 -11.20 -55.44
N THR A 279 30.04 -10.41 -56.52
CA THR A 279 29.92 -8.95 -56.45
C THR A 279 28.50 -8.47 -56.18
N ASN A 280 27.48 -9.07 -56.80
CA ASN A 280 26.11 -8.59 -56.73
C ASN A 280 25.29 -9.30 -55.64
N VAL A 281 25.72 -10.46 -55.15
CA VAL A 281 24.93 -11.25 -54.17
C VAL A 281 25.70 -11.47 -52.88
N ALA A 282 26.88 -12.09 -52.93
CA ALA A 282 27.64 -12.43 -51.73
C ALA A 282 28.11 -11.17 -50.97
N GLN A 283 28.75 -10.21 -51.66
CA GLN A 283 29.24 -8.98 -51.05
C GLN A 283 28.14 -8.12 -50.40
N PRO A 284 26.97 -7.88 -51.04
CA PRO A 284 25.86 -7.20 -50.38
C PRO A 284 25.30 -7.97 -49.18
N LEU A 285 25.17 -9.29 -49.26
CA LEU A 285 24.73 -10.12 -48.14
C LEU A 285 25.72 -10.11 -46.99
N ASP A 286 27.03 -10.03 -47.26
CA ASP A 286 28.07 -9.95 -46.25
C ASP A 286 27.88 -8.71 -45.36
N VAL A 287 27.32 -7.61 -45.86
CA VAL A 287 27.03 -6.43 -45.02
C VAL A 287 26.09 -6.75 -43.86
N TRP A 288 25.22 -7.75 -43.99
CA TRP A 288 24.26 -8.13 -42.94
C TRP A 288 24.58 -9.46 -42.28
N LEU A 289 25.14 -10.40 -43.04
CA LEU A 289 25.35 -11.79 -42.65
C LEU A 289 26.79 -12.11 -42.25
N THR A 290 27.73 -11.18 -42.44
CA THR A 290 29.09 -11.34 -41.90
C THR A 290 28.99 -11.60 -40.41
N ARG A 291 29.59 -12.72 -39.98
CA ARG A 291 29.63 -13.09 -38.57
C ARG A 291 30.69 -12.28 -37.87
N GLU A 292 30.34 -11.73 -36.72
CA GLU A 292 31.26 -10.96 -35.88
C GLU A 292 31.87 -11.85 -34.78
N ALA A 293 32.60 -11.24 -33.85
CA ALA A 293 33.45 -11.95 -32.89
C ALA A 293 32.69 -12.93 -31.97
N ASP A 294 31.39 -12.75 -31.81
CA ASP A 294 30.49 -13.56 -31.00
C ASP A 294 29.70 -14.60 -31.82
N ASN A 295 30.06 -14.78 -33.09
CA ASN A 295 29.40 -15.69 -34.04
C ASN A 295 27.96 -15.31 -34.41
N LEU A 296 27.53 -14.07 -34.11
CA LEU A 296 26.25 -13.52 -34.54
C LEU A 296 26.39 -12.70 -35.84
N PRO A 297 25.33 -12.61 -36.67
CA PRO A 297 25.36 -11.78 -37.87
C PRO A 297 25.46 -10.29 -37.53
N ARG A 298 26.13 -9.49 -38.36
CA ARG A 298 26.15 -8.02 -38.22
C ARG A 298 24.76 -7.38 -38.12
N LEU A 299 23.77 -7.93 -38.81
CA LEU A 299 22.37 -7.49 -38.68
C LEU A 299 21.85 -7.59 -37.24
N HIS A 300 22.33 -8.57 -36.48
CA HIS A 300 21.99 -8.70 -35.07
C HIS A 300 22.49 -7.48 -34.28
N HIS A 301 23.75 -7.11 -34.43
CA HIS A 301 24.33 -5.96 -33.73
C HIS A 301 23.79 -4.61 -34.22
N THR A 302 23.48 -4.52 -35.52
CA THR A 302 23.09 -3.26 -36.14
C THR A 302 21.61 -2.94 -35.92
N LEU A 303 20.73 -3.95 -35.92
CA LEU A 303 19.28 -3.75 -35.80
C LEU A 303 18.68 -4.45 -34.60
N ILE A 304 18.90 -5.76 -34.46
CA ILE A 304 18.15 -6.57 -33.49
C ILE A 304 18.51 -6.18 -32.06
N GLN A 305 19.80 -6.05 -31.77
CA GLN A 305 20.31 -5.74 -30.44
C GLN A 305 19.91 -4.32 -30.02
N PRO A 306 20.06 -3.26 -30.82
CA PRO A 306 19.62 -1.93 -30.43
C PRO A 306 18.10 -1.84 -30.21
N MET A 307 17.31 -2.50 -31.06
CA MET A 307 15.85 -2.55 -30.90
C MET A 307 15.45 -3.31 -29.63
N ARG A 308 16.05 -4.47 -29.37
CA ARG A 308 15.72 -5.30 -28.20
C ARG A 308 16.19 -4.63 -26.91
N ASP A 309 17.48 -4.32 -26.84
CA ASP A 309 18.15 -3.97 -25.59
C ASP A 309 17.92 -2.52 -25.20
N ASN A 310 17.75 -1.60 -26.17
CA ASN A 310 17.49 -0.19 -25.88
C ASN A 310 16.00 0.17 -26.05
N VAL A 311 15.42 -0.07 -27.23
CA VAL A 311 14.05 0.43 -27.51
C VAL A 311 13.01 -0.34 -26.68
N LEU A 312 12.96 -1.66 -26.81
CA LEU A 312 11.94 -2.49 -26.17
C LEU A 312 12.11 -2.53 -24.65
N THR A 313 13.35 -2.64 -24.16
CA THR A 313 13.63 -2.55 -22.72
C THR A 313 13.15 -1.23 -22.14
N ASN A 314 13.57 -0.09 -22.70
CA ASN A 314 13.21 1.21 -22.14
C ASN A 314 11.71 1.51 -22.29
N ALA A 315 11.07 1.02 -23.36
CA ALA A 315 9.62 1.12 -23.51
C ALA A 315 8.87 0.32 -22.44
N ASN A 316 9.33 -0.90 -22.13
CA ASN A 316 8.77 -1.71 -21.04
C ASN A 316 8.96 -1.05 -19.68
N GLU A 317 10.12 -0.42 -19.44
CA GLU A 317 10.36 0.35 -18.23
C GLU A 317 9.42 1.56 -18.14
N ALA A 318 9.22 2.30 -19.23
CA ALA A 318 8.28 3.42 -19.25
C ALA A 318 6.83 2.98 -18.95
N ILE A 319 6.41 1.84 -19.50
CA ILE A 319 5.10 1.22 -19.16
C ILE A 319 5.05 0.87 -17.67
N THR A 320 6.12 0.30 -17.11
CA THR A 320 6.21 -0.05 -15.69
C THR A 320 6.11 1.19 -14.80
N TYR A 321 6.75 2.30 -15.17
CA TYR A 321 6.64 3.57 -14.45
C TYR A 321 5.22 4.15 -14.52
N ALA A 322 4.57 4.11 -15.68
CA ALA A 322 3.19 4.56 -15.83
C ALA A 322 2.22 3.73 -14.96
N GLN A 323 2.40 2.40 -14.94
CA GLN A 323 1.64 1.50 -14.07
C GLN A 323 1.89 1.81 -12.59
N ARG A 324 3.14 2.10 -12.20
CA ARG A 324 3.47 2.49 -10.83
C ARG A 324 2.75 3.77 -10.42
N VAL A 325 2.74 4.81 -11.28
CA VAL A 325 1.98 6.04 -11.02
C VAL A 325 0.50 5.75 -10.78
N GLN A 326 -0.09 4.89 -11.61
CA GLN A 326 -1.49 4.48 -11.47
C GLN A 326 -1.74 3.76 -10.15
N THR A 327 -0.92 2.77 -9.80
CA THR A 327 -1.03 2.02 -8.53
C THR A 327 -0.87 2.96 -7.34
N THR A 328 0.15 3.84 -7.36
CA THR A 328 0.37 4.83 -6.29
C THR A 328 -0.83 5.77 -6.14
N TYR A 329 -1.43 6.24 -7.24
CA TYR A 329 -2.63 7.04 -7.18
C TYR A 329 -3.82 6.29 -6.57
N GLN A 330 -4.04 5.04 -7.00
CA GLN A 330 -5.16 4.22 -6.49
C GLN A 330 -5.01 3.94 -5.00
N GLU A 331 -3.83 3.52 -4.56
CA GLU A 331 -3.59 3.11 -3.17
C GLU A 331 -3.45 4.32 -2.23
N GLN A 332 -2.64 5.30 -2.61
CA GLN A 332 -2.24 6.38 -1.71
C GLN A 332 -3.19 7.58 -1.75
N VAL A 333 -3.95 7.76 -2.83
CA VAL A 333 -4.92 8.86 -2.94
C VAL A 333 -6.34 8.31 -2.88
N ALA A 334 -6.76 7.50 -3.85
CA ALA A 334 -8.16 7.13 -3.98
C ALA A 334 -8.66 6.34 -2.77
N LEU A 335 -7.98 5.24 -2.41
CA LEU A 335 -8.40 4.36 -1.31
C LEU A 335 -8.19 5.01 0.06
N ALA A 336 -7.08 5.72 0.26
CA ALA A 336 -6.82 6.46 1.49
C ALA A 336 -7.88 7.54 1.75
N MET A 337 -8.25 8.32 0.72
CA MET A 337 -9.31 9.33 0.81
C MET A 337 -10.68 8.71 1.06
N GLU A 338 -11.02 7.63 0.34
CA GLU A 338 -12.28 6.93 0.54
C GLU A 338 -12.40 6.44 2.00
N THR A 339 -11.34 5.84 2.52
CA THR A 339 -11.28 5.36 3.92
C THR A 339 -11.40 6.52 4.90
N ALA A 340 -10.66 7.62 4.71
CA ALA A 340 -10.70 8.78 5.60
C ALA A 340 -12.09 9.44 5.60
N VAL A 341 -12.71 9.60 4.43
CA VAL A 341 -14.07 10.15 4.30
C VAL A 341 -15.11 9.22 4.92
N ALA A 342 -15.01 7.90 4.69
CA ALA A 342 -15.90 6.92 5.28
C ALA A 342 -15.83 6.94 6.81
N ASN A 343 -14.62 6.96 7.38
CA ASN A 343 -14.41 7.07 8.83
C ASN A 343 -15.00 8.37 9.39
N ARG A 344 -14.79 9.50 8.70
CA ARG A 344 -15.35 10.79 9.09
C ARG A 344 -16.88 10.77 9.09
N ASN A 345 -17.49 10.17 8.07
CA ASN A 345 -18.95 10.04 7.99
C ASN A 345 -19.51 9.11 9.07
N ALA A 346 -18.83 8.00 9.36
CA ALA A 346 -19.20 7.10 10.44
C ALA A 346 -19.15 7.80 11.81
N LEU A 347 -18.10 8.58 12.08
CA LEU A 347 -17.98 9.37 13.32
C LEU A 347 -19.07 10.44 13.44
N ARG A 348 -19.40 11.14 12.34
CA ARG A 348 -20.54 12.07 12.33
C ARG A 348 -21.85 11.38 12.68
N ALA A 349 -22.14 10.23 12.09
CA ALA A 349 -23.34 9.46 12.40
C ALA A 349 -23.36 8.98 13.86
N GLN A 350 -22.20 8.59 14.42
CA GLN A 350 -22.08 8.25 15.84
C GLN A 350 -22.34 9.45 16.74
N ILE A 351 -21.82 10.64 16.42
CA ILE A 351 -22.08 11.88 17.16
C ILE A 351 -23.59 12.20 17.14
N ASP A 352 -24.23 12.14 15.98
CA ASP A 352 -25.67 12.41 15.85
C ASP A 352 -26.50 11.41 16.66
N THR A 353 -26.14 10.13 16.62
CA THR A 353 -26.79 9.08 17.41
C THR A 353 -26.59 9.30 18.91
N TYR A 354 -25.37 9.66 19.32
CA TYR A 354 -25.02 9.91 20.72
C TYR A 354 -25.81 11.12 21.27
N ARG A 355 -25.96 12.17 20.48
CA ARG A 355 -26.79 13.34 20.79
C ARG A 355 -28.26 12.97 20.98
N GLN A 356 -28.83 12.19 20.05
CA GLN A 356 -30.22 11.75 20.14
C GLN A 356 -30.46 10.87 21.39
N GLN A 357 -29.54 9.96 21.71
CA GLN A 357 -29.66 9.08 22.87
C GLN A 357 -29.59 9.84 24.21
N ASN A 358 -28.78 10.89 24.26
CA ASN A 358 -28.54 11.66 25.49
C ASN A 358 -29.31 13.00 25.55
N GLN A 359 -30.17 13.26 24.56
CA GLN A 359 -30.99 14.48 24.45
C GLN A 359 -30.18 15.79 24.49
N VAL A 360 -29.04 15.83 23.78
CA VAL A 360 -28.16 17.00 23.71
C VAL A 360 -28.07 17.60 22.31
#